data_AF-G9F9L1-F1
#
_entry.id   AF-G9F9L1-F1
#
_cell.length_a   1.000
_cell.length_b   1.000
_cell.length_c   1.000
_cell.angle_alpha   90.00
_cell.angle_beta   90.00
_cell.angle_gamma   90.00
#
_symmetry.space_group_name_H-M   'P 1'
#
loop_
_entity.id
_entity.type
_entity.pdbx_description
1 polymer ?
#
loop_
_entity_poly.entity_id
_entity_poly.type
_entity_poly.pdbx_seq_one_letter_code
_entity_poly.pdbx_strand_id
1 'polypeptide(L)'
;DIQRGRDHGLGSYVATRAACGLPVPKSFHDLLDFISPENVQVLQSMYQSILDVEIVVAGSLEHNVPGALAGPTFLCILTEQFYRTRVGDRFFYENGADQEIAFTPSQLDSIREGASIARLICDNADG
;
A
#
# COMPACT_ATOMS: atom_id res chain seq x y z
N ASP A 1 4.19 -15.74 -0.98
CA ASP A 1 4.51 -14.81 0.12
C ASP A 1 3.93 -15.13 1.50
N ILE A 2 2.96 -16.06 1.63
CA ILE A 2 2.44 -16.48 2.94
C ILE A 2 3.56 -16.94 3.89
N GLN A 3 4.42 -17.88 3.45
CA GLN A 3 5.51 -18.40 4.29
C GLN A 3 6.53 -17.33 4.68
N ARG A 4 6.82 -16.37 3.79
CA ARG A 4 7.71 -15.24 4.07
C ARG A 4 7.11 -14.32 5.14
N GLY A 5 5.81 -14.07 5.07
CA GLY A 5 5.11 -13.28 6.09
C GLY A 5 5.17 -13.93 7.46
N ARG A 6 5.02 -15.26 7.53
CA ARG A 6 5.16 -16.03 8.78
C ARG A 6 6.59 -16.01 9.32
N ASP A 7 7.58 -16.21 8.46
CA ASP A 7 9.01 -16.15 8.81
C ASP A 7 9.41 -14.78 9.37
N HIS A 8 8.89 -13.70 8.78
CA HIS A 8 9.11 -12.34 9.25
C HIS A 8 8.23 -11.94 10.44
N GLY A 9 7.38 -12.84 10.96
CA GLY A 9 6.50 -12.55 12.08
C GLY A 9 5.50 -11.42 11.81
N LEU A 10 5.04 -11.27 10.57
CA LEU A 10 4.04 -10.26 10.23
C LEU A 10 2.74 -10.51 10.99
N GLY A 11 2.09 -9.44 11.43
CA GLY A 11 0.80 -9.51 12.11
C GLY A 11 -0.30 -10.10 11.21
N SER A 12 -1.37 -10.57 11.87
CA SER A 12 -2.56 -11.01 11.15
C SER A 12 -3.26 -9.85 10.44
N TYR A 13 -4.15 -10.19 9.51
CA TYR A 13 -5.03 -9.22 8.86
C TYR A 13 -5.82 -8.39 9.88
N VAL A 14 -6.39 -9.04 10.90
CA VAL A 14 -7.16 -8.40 11.97
C VAL A 14 -6.31 -7.40 12.75
N ALA A 15 -5.10 -7.80 13.14
CA ALA A 15 -4.17 -6.92 13.87
C ALA A 15 -3.75 -5.70 13.04
N THR A 16 -3.53 -5.91 11.74
CA THR A 16 -3.17 -4.84 10.81
C THR A 16 -4.31 -3.83 10.65
N ARG A 17 -5.56 -4.30 10.50
CA ARG A 17 -6.72 -3.40 10.42
C ARG A 17 -6.88 -2.55 11.66
N ALA A 18 -6.69 -3.14 12.84
CA ALA A 18 -6.68 -2.41 14.10
C ALA A 18 -5.59 -1.32 14.13
N ALA A 19 -4.36 -1.65 13.70
CA ALA A 19 -3.26 -0.69 13.62
C ALA A 19 -3.53 0.46 12.64
N CYS A 20 -4.28 0.20 11.57
CA CYS A 20 -4.74 1.21 10.61
C CYS A 20 -5.98 1.99 11.07
N GLY A 21 -6.53 1.74 12.26
CA GLY A 21 -7.77 2.37 12.73
C GLY A 21 -9.01 2.00 11.92
N LEU A 22 -8.98 0.88 11.19
CA LEU A 22 -10.08 0.39 10.37
C LEU A 22 -11.04 -0.49 11.20
N PRO A 23 -12.30 -0.70 10.74
CA PRO A 23 -13.22 -1.64 11.37
C PRO A 23 -12.60 -3.04 11.47
N VAL A 24 -12.62 -3.63 12.67
CA VAL A 24 -11.94 -4.89 12.98
C VAL A 24 -12.95 -6.04 12.94
N PRO A 25 -12.85 -6.98 11.98
CA PRO A 25 -13.76 -8.12 11.90
C PRO A 25 -13.47 -9.09 13.06
N LYS A 26 -14.55 -9.61 13.67
CA LYS A 26 -14.50 -10.57 14.79
C LYS A 26 -14.85 -11.99 14.34
N SER A 27 -15.48 -12.12 13.18
CA SER A 27 -15.84 -13.39 12.55
C SER A 27 -15.58 -13.33 11.05
N PHE A 28 -15.49 -14.50 10.40
CA PHE A 28 -15.42 -14.55 8.93
C PHE A 28 -16.64 -13.92 8.26
N HIS A 29 -17.81 -13.91 8.90
CA HIS A 29 -19.00 -13.27 8.34
C HIS A 29 -18.80 -11.75 8.21
N ASP A 30 -18.12 -11.14 9.17
CA ASP A 30 -17.81 -9.71 9.18
C ASP A 30 -16.86 -9.31 8.02
N LEU A 31 -16.21 -10.27 7.36
CA LEU A 31 -15.39 -10.01 6.17
C LEU A 31 -16.23 -9.66 4.94
N LEU A 32 -17.52 -9.97 4.92
CA LEU A 32 -18.42 -9.68 3.80
C LEU A 32 -18.57 -8.18 3.52
N ASP A 33 -18.26 -7.33 4.50
CA ASP A 33 -18.22 -5.88 4.33
C ASP A 33 -17.03 -5.41 3.47
N PHE A 34 -16.01 -6.27 3.30
CA PHE A 34 -14.73 -5.90 2.68
C PHE A 34 -14.30 -6.84 1.55
N ILE A 35 -14.76 -8.09 1.55
CA ILE A 35 -14.30 -9.18 0.68
C ILE A 35 -15.52 -9.89 0.09
N SER A 36 -15.41 -10.38 -1.15
CA SER A 36 -16.51 -11.06 -1.83
C SER A 36 -16.97 -12.34 -1.10
N PRO A 37 -18.27 -12.70 -1.18
CA PRO A 37 -18.79 -13.89 -0.50
C PRO A 37 -18.07 -15.19 -0.87
N GLU A 38 -17.68 -15.35 -2.14
CA GLU A 38 -16.96 -16.53 -2.62
C GLU A 38 -15.60 -16.66 -1.95
N ASN A 39 -14.87 -15.54 -1.84
CA ASN A 39 -13.57 -15.50 -1.18
C ASN A 39 -13.69 -15.74 0.33
N VAL A 40 -14.73 -15.20 0.98
CA VAL A 40 -14.98 -15.47 2.40
C VAL A 40 -15.23 -16.96 2.66
N GLN A 41 -15.98 -17.64 1.79
CA GLN A 41 -16.20 -19.09 1.91
C GLN A 41 -14.89 -19.88 1.77
N VAL A 42 -14.03 -19.49 0.82
CA VAL A 42 -12.71 -20.12 0.66
C VAL A 42 -11.85 -19.90 1.92
N LEU A 43 -11.83 -18.68 2.47
CA LEU A 43 -11.08 -18.39 3.70
C LEU A 43 -11.58 -19.22 4.90
N GLN A 44 -12.90 -19.34 5.08
CA GLN A 44 -13.51 -20.18 6.12
C GLN A 44 -13.12 -21.66 5.98
N SER A 45 -12.92 -22.14 4.75
CA SER A 45 -12.51 -23.52 4.49
C SER A 45 -11.02 -23.78 4.79
N MET A 46 -10.18 -22.73 4.73
CA MET A 46 -8.72 -22.83 4.87
C MET A 46 -8.20 -22.48 6.26
N TYR A 47 -8.88 -21.60 6.99
CA TYR A 47 -8.42 -21.07 8.27
C TYR A 47 -9.39 -21.45 9.40
N GLN A 48 -8.86 -21.88 10.54
CA GLN A 48 -9.68 -22.20 11.72
C GLN A 48 -10.22 -20.94 12.40
N SER A 49 -9.42 -19.87 12.45
CA SER A 49 -9.80 -18.60 13.04
C SER A 49 -9.50 -17.44 12.08
N ILE A 50 -10.33 -16.40 12.12
CA ILE A 50 -10.06 -15.15 11.41
C ILE A 50 -8.75 -14.48 11.89
N LEU A 51 -8.34 -14.77 13.13
CA LEU A 51 -7.10 -14.25 13.71
C LEU A 51 -5.84 -14.85 13.07
N ASP A 52 -5.97 -15.97 12.36
CA ASP A 52 -4.86 -16.67 11.70
C ASP A 52 -4.65 -16.21 10.25
N VAL A 53 -5.58 -15.44 9.69
CA VAL A 53 -5.53 -15.02 8.29
C VAL A 53 -4.41 -14.00 8.11
N GLU A 54 -3.45 -14.32 7.24
CA GLU A 54 -2.34 -13.42 6.96
C GLU A 54 -2.81 -12.17 6.22
N ILE A 55 -2.15 -11.06 6.51
CA ILE A 55 -2.38 -9.78 5.84
C ILE A 55 -2.33 -9.89 4.31
N VAL A 56 -1.35 -10.61 3.77
CA VAL A 56 -1.18 -10.75 2.31
C VAL A 56 -2.34 -11.47 1.65
N VAL A 57 -3.04 -12.34 2.38
CA VAL A 57 -4.18 -13.08 1.87
C VAL A 57 -5.41 -12.18 1.88
N ALA A 58 -5.93 -11.84 3.06
CA ALA A 58 -7.17 -11.08 3.15
C ALA A 58 -7.05 -9.65 2.60
N GLY A 59 -5.90 -8.98 2.79
CA GLY A 59 -5.66 -7.65 2.22
C GLY A 59 -5.71 -7.61 0.70
N SER A 60 -5.31 -8.70 0.02
CA SER A 60 -5.37 -8.79 -1.45
C SER A 60 -6.77 -9.09 -1.98
N LEU A 61 -7.66 -9.55 -1.10
CA LEU A 61 -9.04 -9.92 -1.44
C LEU A 61 -10.03 -8.79 -1.14
N GLU A 62 -9.56 -7.71 -0.50
CA GLU A 62 -10.40 -6.54 -0.22
C GLU A 62 -10.88 -5.88 -1.52
N HIS A 63 -12.12 -5.41 -1.50
CA HIS A 63 -12.63 -4.54 -2.54
C HIS A 63 -11.79 -3.26 -2.61
N ASN A 64 -11.44 -2.87 -3.83
CA ASN A 64 -10.68 -1.65 -4.07
C ASN A 64 -11.46 -0.42 -3.59
N VAL A 65 -10.74 0.52 -2.97
CA VAL A 65 -11.27 1.86 -2.71
C VAL A 65 -11.53 2.57 -4.05
N PRO A 66 -12.65 3.28 -4.24
CA PRO A 66 -12.92 4.01 -5.48
C PRO A 66 -11.75 4.95 -5.86
N GLY A 67 -11.25 4.80 -7.09
CA GLY A 67 -10.09 5.55 -7.58
C GLY A 67 -8.72 5.00 -7.17
N ALA A 68 -8.67 3.90 -6.43
CA ALA A 68 -7.44 3.19 -6.08
C ALA A 68 -7.43 1.76 -6.65
N LEU A 69 -6.25 1.16 -6.66
CA LEU A 69 -6.02 -0.25 -7.05
C LEU A 69 -5.74 -1.15 -5.84
N ALA A 70 -6.12 -0.70 -4.64
CA ALA A 70 -5.93 -1.40 -3.39
C ALA A 70 -7.16 -1.26 -2.49
N GLY A 71 -7.40 -2.26 -1.67
CA GLY A 71 -8.36 -2.19 -0.57
C GLY A 71 -7.88 -1.30 0.57
N PRO A 72 -8.78 -0.95 1.52
CA PRO A 72 -8.48 -0.03 2.62
C PRO A 72 -7.24 -0.38 3.43
N THR A 73 -7.00 -1.66 3.71
CA THR A 73 -5.88 -2.11 4.54
C THR A 73 -4.55 -1.88 3.84
N PHE A 74 -4.42 -2.30 2.57
CA PHE A 74 -3.20 -2.03 1.82
C PHE A 74 -3.02 -0.56 1.49
N LEU A 75 -4.12 0.18 1.24
CA LEU A 75 -4.04 1.62 1.03
C LEU A 75 -3.44 2.33 2.24
N CYS A 76 -3.88 2.01 3.46
CA CYS A 76 -3.28 2.52 4.69
C CYS A 76 -1.75 2.31 4.74
N ILE A 77 -1.30 1.08 4.49
CA ILE A 77 0.12 0.70 4.57
C ILE A 77 0.94 1.41 3.50
N LEU A 78 0.44 1.42 2.26
CA LEU A 78 1.10 2.07 1.14
C LEU A 78 1.20 3.57 1.39
N THR A 79 0.11 4.23 1.77
CA THR A 79 0.09 5.67 2.05
C THR A 79 1.07 6.03 3.15
N GLU A 80 1.05 5.29 4.27
CA GLU A 80 1.95 5.55 5.39
C GLU A 80 3.42 5.37 4.99
N GLN A 81 3.75 4.30 4.25
CA GLN A 81 5.12 4.08 3.83
C GLN A 81 5.62 5.06 2.79
N PHE A 82 4.81 5.39 1.77
CA PHE A 82 5.18 6.40 0.79
C PHE A 82 5.33 7.78 1.46
N TYR A 83 4.47 8.12 2.41
CA TYR A 83 4.59 9.35 3.19
C TYR A 83 5.92 9.38 3.95
N ARG A 84 6.22 8.36 4.75
CA ARG A 84 7.45 8.27 5.55
C ARG A 84 8.71 8.31 4.69
N THR A 85 8.70 7.59 3.58
CA THR A 85 9.82 7.60 2.63
C THR A 85 10.06 9.00 2.08
N ARG A 86 8.99 9.70 1.67
CA ARG A 86 9.08 11.06 1.14
C ARG A 86 9.60 12.06 2.18
N VAL A 87 8.99 12.11 3.36
CA VAL A 87 9.31 13.14 4.37
C VAL A 87 10.59 12.83 5.15
N GLY A 88 10.97 11.55 5.24
CA GLY A 88 12.16 11.10 5.95
C GLY A 88 13.43 11.15 5.10
N ASP A 89 13.32 11.23 3.78
CA ASP A 89 14.47 11.33 2.88
C ASP A 89 14.91 12.79 2.73
N ARG A 90 16.07 13.11 3.31
CA ARG A 90 16.70 14.43 3.19
C ARG A 90 16.89 14.87 1.73
N PHE A 91 17.11 13.93 0.82
CA PHE A 91 17.38 14.18 -0.60
C PHE A 91 16.15 14.02 -1.51
N PHE A 92 14.96 13.81 -0.96
CA PHE A 92 13.76 13.79 -1.77
C PHE A 92 13.62 15.13 -2.51
N TYR A 93 13.38 15.09 -3.83
CA TYR A 93 13.55 16.25 -4.71
C TYR A 93 12.68 17.47 -4.37
N GLU A 94 11.58 17.29 -3.64
CA GLU A 94 10.73 18.40 -3.16
C GLU A 94 11.08 18.90 -1.75
N ASN A 95 11.98 18.22 -1.03
CA ASN A 95 12.37 18.61 0.32
C ASN A 95 13.37 19.76 0.27
N GLY A 96 12.89 20.99 0.47
CA GLY A 96 13.68 22.22 0.40
C GLY A 96 14.28 22.72 1.72
N ALA A 97 14.26 21.92 2.79
CA ALA A 97 14.70 22.37 4.12
C ALA A 97 16.21 22.67 4.17
N ASP A 98 17.01 21.91 3.43
CA ASP A 98 18.46 22.07 3.34
C ASP A 98 18.82 22.70 1.99
N GLN A 99 19.19 23.98 2.02
CA GLN A 99 19.45 24.78 0.82
C GLN A 99 20.72 24.36 0.08
N GLU A 100 21.63 23.60 0.71
CA GLU A 100 22.87 23.12 0.08
C GLU A 100 22.62 21.94 -0.88
N ILE A 101 21.49 21.24 -0.71
CA ILE A 101 21.13 20.07 -1.53
C ILE A 101 19.84 20.27 -2.33
N ALA A 102 19.00 21.24 -1.96
CA ALA A 102 17.71 21.46 -2.58
C ALA A 102 17.87 21.90 -4.04
N PHE A 103 16.97 21.43 -4.90
CA PHE A 103 16.84 22.00 -6.23
C PHE A 103 16.40 23.47 -6.14
N THR A 104 16.93 24.30 -7.04
CA THR A 104 16.39 25.65 -7.24
C THR A 104 14.94 25.58 -7.74
N PRO A 105 14.12 26.62 -7.54
CA PRO A 105 12.74 26.63 -8.02
C PRO A 105 12.61 26.28 -9.52
N SER A 106 13.48 26.83 -10.38
CA SER A 106 13.47 26.54 -11.81
C SER A 106 13.82 25.08 -12.17
N GLN A 107 14.70 24.44 -11.38
CA GLN A 107 15.00 23.03 -11.57
C GLN A 107 13.83 22.16 -11.11
N LEU A 108 13.16 22.53 -10.02
CA LEU A 108 11.98 21.83 -9.52
C LEU A 108 10.82 21.89 -10.51
N ASP A 109 10.59 23.04 -11.14
CA ASP A 109 9.58 23.18 -12.20
C ASP A 109 9.91 22.30 -13.42
N SER A 110 11.20 22.18 -13.77
CA SER A 110 11.64 21.30 -14.85
C SER A 110 11.35 19.82 -14.54
N ILE A 111 11.46 19.41 -13.28
CA ILE A 111 11.12 18.03 -12.84
C ILE A 111 9.60 17.84 -12.87
N ARG A 112 8.82 18.77 -12.30
CA ARG A 112 7.36 18.64 -12.16
C ARG A 112 6.63 18.61 -13.49
N GLU A 113 7.01 19.48 -14.42
CA GLU A 113 6.29 19.67 -15.68
C GLU A 113 6.99 18.98 -16.87
N GLY A 114 8.30 18.75 -16.77
CA GLY A 114 9.10 18.20 -17.87
C GLY A 114 9.29 16.68 -17.82
N ALA A 115 9.12 16.04 -16.66
CA ALA A 115 9.39 14.61 -16.50
C ALA A 115 8.11 13.77 -16.54
N SER A 116 8.10 12.75 -17.40
CA SER A 116 7.12 11.67 -17.36
C SER A 116 7.75 10.38 -17.86
N ILE A 117 7.18 9.22 -17.48
CA ILE A 117 7.61 7.93 -18.03
C ILE A 117 7.46 7.91 -19.56
N ALA A 118 6.40 8.53 -20.10
CA ALA A 118 6.22 8.66 -21.55
C ALA A 118 7.37 9.45 -22.20
N ARG A 119 7.75 10.60 -21.62
CA ARG A 119 8.87 11.40 -22.13
C ARG A 119 10.19 10.64 -22.06
N LEU A 120 10.45 9.95 -20.94
CA LEU A 120 11.65 9.12 -20.77
C LEU A 120 11.74 8.06 -21.87
N ILE A 121 10.62 7.40 -22.19
CA ILE A 121 10.57 6.41 -23.28
C ILE A 121 10.79 7.09 -24.63
N CYS A 122 10.09 8.17 -24.95
CA CYS A 122 10.25 8.88 -26.24
C CYS A 122 11.68 9.36 -26.49
N ASP A 123 12.40 9.77 -25.45
CA ASP A 123 13.76 10.29 -25.59
C ASP A 123 14.83 9.19 -25.73
N ASN A 124 14.51 7.95 -25.35
CA ASN A 124 15.50 6.88 -25.20
C ASN A 124 15.14 5.57 -25.89
N ALA A 125 13.92 5.40 -26.39
CA ALA A 125 13.52 4.25 -27.19
C ALA A 125 13.41 4.66 -28.65
N ASP A 126 14.11 3.92 -29.52
CA ASP A 126 13.84 3.98 -30.95
C ASP A 126 12.41 3.46 -31.18
N GLY A 127 11.59 4.25 -31.87
CA GLY A 127 10.21 3.88 -32.22
C GLY A 127 10.13 2.69 -33.17
#